data_AF-A0A6J6JH16-F1
#
_entry.id   AF-A0A6J6JH16-F1
#
_cell.length_a   1.000
_cell.length_b   1.000
_cell.length_c   1.000
_cell.angle_alpha   90.00
_cell.angle_beta   90.00
_cell.angle_gamma   90.00
#
_symmetry.space_group_name_H-M   'P 1'
#
loop_
_entity.id
_entity.type
_entity.pdbx_description
1 polymer ?
#
loop_
_entity_poly.entity_id
_entity_poly.type
_entity_poly.pdbx_seq_one_letter_code
_entity_poly.pdbx_strand_id
1 'polypeptide(L)'
;MKTWAKAFPNALLPKSAISDQLMEHVRYPEDLFRVQREILSSYHVRTAEAFYGGQDFWRIPRDPSTFGANAGAQPPYYLTLQMPGTKAPVFSLTTPFVPRGGRENLSAFAVVNSDPGPDYGKMSVLQLPRNTNVAGPTQVAANFEANTDVATELNLLRRGGSDVVLGNLLTLPVGGGLLYVQPVYVQATANTSAYPLLQKVLVSFGDQIGFDETLKGALDQVFSGNSGTAAGGSTTTGSTGSSSNSSVANALASARSAYQDGLAALANGDFAAYDRAQKRLKSAIDAAINAQSK
;
A
#
# COMPACT_ATOMS: atom_id res chain seq x y z
N MET A 1 -17.47 -1.21 -32.87
CA MET A 1 -17.14 -2.59 -33.28
C MET A 1 -17.67 -3.00 -34.66
N LYS A 2 -18.91 -2.63 -35.08
CA LYS A 2 -19.45 -3.03 -36.40
C LYS A 2 -18.56 -2.67 -37.59
N THR A 3 -17.87 -1.53 -37.53
CA THR A 3 -16.94 -1.07 -38.59
C THR A 3 -15.68 -1.94 -38.69
N TRP A 4 -15.10 -2.34 -37.56
CA TRP A 4 -13.91 -3.21 -37.52
C TRP A 4 -14.21 -4.63 -37.98
N ALA A 5 -15.37 -5.19 -37.60
CA ALA A 5 -15.81 -6.49 -38.08
C ALA A 5 -16.05 -6.52 -39.60
N LYS A 6 -16.45 -5.40 -40.20
CA LYS A 6 -16.56 -5.27 -41.66
C LYS A 6 -15.21 -5.17 -42.37
N ALA A 7 -14.24 -4.49 -41.75
CA ALA A 7 -12.90 -4.31 -42.32
C ALA A 7 -12.04 -5.58 -42.25
N PHE A 8 -12.25 -6.42 -41.22
CA PHE A 8 -11.51 -7.67 -41.02
C PHE A 8 -12.47 -8.86 -40.86
N PRO A 9 -13.16 -9.26 -41.95
CA PRO A 9 -14.07 -10.40 -41.91
C PRO A 9 -13.30 -11.66 -41.46
N ASN A 10 -13.90 -12.44 -40.58
CA ASN A 10 -13.36 -13.66 -39.97
C ASN A 10 -12.18 -13.49 -38.99
N ALA A 11 -11.65 -12.28 -38.78
CA ALA A 11 -10.60 -12.04 -37.77
C ALA A 11 -11.16 -11.86 -36.35
N LEU A 12 -12.45 -11.51 -36.23
CA LEU A 12 -13.13 -11.28 -34.95
C LEU A 12 -14.19 -12.37 -34.74
N LEU A 13 -14.00 -13.18 -33.70
CA LEU A 13 -14.96 -14.18 -33.28
C LEU A 13 -15.93 -13.59 -32.25
N PRO A 14 -17.19 -14.07 -32.19
CA PRO A 14 -18.13 -13.63 -31.17
C PRO A 14 -17.67 -14.08 -29.77
N LYS A 15 -18.07 -13.36 -28.72
CA LYS A 15 -17.78 -13.73 -27.32
C LYS A 15 -18.20 -15.17 -27.00
N SER A 16 -19.29 -15.64 -27.61
CA SER A 16 -19.79 -17.01 -27.43
C SER A 16 -18.89 -18.10 -27.99
N ALA A 17 -17.85 -17.76 -28.77
CA ALA A 17 -16.85 -18.70 -29.27
C ALA A 17 -15.65 -18.86 -28.32
N ILE A 18 -15.59 -18.08 -27.23
CA ILE A 18 -14.56 -18.22 -26.19
C ILE A 18 -14.91 -19.46 -25.38
N SER A 19 -13.99 -20.42 -25.30
CA SER A 19 -14.17 -21.61 -24.45
C SER A 19 -14.23 -21.23 -22.97
N ASP A 20 -14.87 -22.06 -22.14
CA ASP A 20 -14.96 -21.82 -20.69
C ASP A 20 -13.57 -21.66 -20.06
N GLN A 21 -12.61 -22.51 -20.46
CA GLN A 21 -11.23 -22.41 -20.00
C GLN A 21 -10.56 -21.09 -20.40
N LEU A 22 -10.80 -20.59 -21.61
CA LEU A 22 -10.24 -19.29 -22.01
C LEU A 22 -10.93 -18.15 -21.27
N MET A 23 -12.23 -18.28 -21.01
CA MET A 23 -13.01 -17.29 -20.27
C MET A 23 -12.46 -17.05 -18.86
N GLU A 24 -12.00 -18.11 -18.18
CA GLU A 24 -11.36 -18.03 -16.86
C GLU A 24 -10.06 -17.21 -16.84
N HIS A 25 -9.41 -17.05 -17.99
CA HIS A 25 -8.16 -16.30 -18.14
C HIS A 25 -8.32 -14.94 -18.82
N VAL A 26 -9.55 -14.53 -19.15
CA VAL A 26 -9.80 -13.21 -19.74
C VAL A 26 -9.44 -12.13 -18.73
N ARG A 27 -8.63 -11.17 -19.17
CA ARG A 27 -8.24 -10.00 -18.38
C ARG A 27 -8.77 -8.72 -19.02
N TYR A 28 -9.15 -7.76 -18.18
CA TYR A 28 -9.59 -6.46 -18.64
C TYR A 28 -8.44 -5.74 -19.38
N PRO A 29 -8.59 -5.34 -20.65
CA PRO A 29 -7.45 -4.86 -21.42
C PRO A 29 -6.82 -3.61 -20.84
N GLU A 30 -5.50 -3.63 -20.67
CA GLU A 30 -4.74 -2.52 -20.09
C GLU A 30 -4.86 -1.26 -20.96
N ASP A 31 -4.73 -1.39 -22.28
CA ASP A 31 -4.82 -0.26 -23.21
C ASP A 31 -6.19 0.41 -23.18
N LEU A 32 -7.26 -0.38 -23.04
CA LEU A 32 -8.60 0.17 -22.86
C LEU A 32 -8.69 0.96 -21.56
N PHE A 33 -8.15 0.41 -20.47
CA PHE A 33 -8.16 1.09 -19.18
C PHE A 33 -7.29 2.35 -19.19
N ARG A 34 -6.15 2.36 -19.90
CA ARG A 34 -5.30 3.55 -20.10
C ARG A 34 -6.10 4.71 -20.71
N VAL A 35 -6.89 4.46 -21.75
CA VAL A 35 -7.75 5.49 -22.35
C VAL A 35 -8.87 5.91 -21.38
N GLN A 36 -9.52 4.95 -20.71
CA GLN A 36 -10.62 5.24 -19.81
C GLN A 36 -10.20 6.09 -18.60
N ARG A 37 -9.03 5.83 -18.02
CA ARG A 37 -8.53 6.63 -16.89
C ARG A 37 -8.14 8.05 -17.27
N GLU A 38 -7.65 8.26 -18.50
CA GLU A 38 -7.39 9.60 -19.03
C GLU A 38 -8.69 10.39 -19.18
N ILE A 39 -9.75 9.74 -19.68
CA ILE A 39 -11.09 10.36 -19.74
C ILE A 39 -11.61 10.66 -18.34
N LEU A 40 -11.49 9.70 -17.41
CA LEU A 40 -11.96 9.85 -16.02
C LEU A 40 -11.29 11.02 -15.30
N SER A 41 -10.06 11.38 -15.68
CA SER A 41 -9.33 12.53 -15.11
C SER A 41 -10.13 13.84 -15.13
N SER A 42 -10.98 14.03 -16.14
CA SER A 42 -11.79 15.25 -16.31
C SER A 42 -13.29 14.96 -16.15
N TYR A 43 -13.78 13.84 -16.65
CA TYR A 43 -15.23 13.55 -16.74
C TYR A 43 -15.86 13.02 -15.44
N HIS A 44 -15.08 12.83 -14.37
CA HIS A 44 -15.64 12.62 -13.04
C HIS A 44 -16.30 13.91 -12.49
N VAL A 45 -15.93 15.08 -13.01
CA VAL A 45 -16.53 16.38 -12.67
C VAL A 45 -17.86 16.52 -13.40
N ARG A 46 -18.96 16.58 -12.65
CA ARG A 46 -20.33 16.56 -13.20
C ARG A 46 -20.99 17.94 -13.32
N THR A 47 -20.46 18.96 -12.66
CA THR A 47 -21.02 20.32 -12.67
C THR A 47 -20.39 21.15 -13.79
N ALA A 48 -21.21 21.75 -14.65
CA ALA A 48 -20.76 22.50 -15.81
C ALA A 48 -19.80 23.65 -15.46
N GLU A 49 -20.08 24.38 -14.39
CA GLU A 49 -19.25 25.50 -13.93
C GLU A 49 -17.84 25.04 -13.51
N ALA A 50 -17.74 23.99 -12.68
CA ALA A 50 -16.46 23.43 -12.28
C ALA A 50 -15.69 22.84 -13.48
N PHE A 51 -16.39 22.17 -14.39
CA PHE A 51 -15.78 21.60 -15.59
C PHE A 51 -15.23 22.69 -16.52
N TYR A 52 -16.01 23.75 -16.77
CA TYR A 52 -15.57 24.90 -17.57
C TYR A 52 -14.39 25.64 -16.93
N GLY A 53 -14.41 25.80 -15.62
CA GLY A 53 -13.30 26.38 -14.85
C GLY A 53 -12.07 25.48 -14.73
N GLY A 54 -12.11 24.24 -15.24
CA GLY A 54 -11.03 23.25 -15.09
C GLY A 54 -10.76 22.87 -13.63
N GLN A 55 -11.72 23.11 -12.75
CA GLN A 55 -11.62 22.80 -11.33
C GLN A 55 -11.71 21.29 -11.15
N ASP A 56 -11.03 20.80 -10.12
CA ASP A 56 -11.14 19.43 -9.64
C ASP A 56 -10.69 18.34 -10.61
N PHE A 57 -10.13 18.71 -11.75
CA PHE A 57 -9.53 17.75 -12.65
C PHE A 57 -8.38 17.02 -11.95
N TRP A 58 -8.24 15.75 -12.30
CA TRP A 58 -7.13 14.92 -11.87
C TRP A 58 -6.11 14.79 -13.00
N ARG A 59 -5.00 14.14 -12.67
CA ARG A 59 -4.07 13.55 -13.61
C ARG A 59 -3.54 12.25 -13.04
N ILE A 60 -3.01 11.41 -13.93
CA ILE A 60 -2.21 10.28 -13.49
C ILE A 60 -0.87 10.82 -12.97
N PRO A 61 -0.38 10.35 -11.80
CA PRO A 61 0.92 10.77 -11.29
C PRO A 61 2.06 10.29 -12.21
N ARG A 62 3.22 10.92 -12.08
CA ARG A 62 4.43 10.42 -12.77
C ARG A 62 4.86 9.09 -12.14
N ASP A 63 5.41 8.20 -12.96
CA ASP A 63 5.92 6.92 -12.49
C ASP A 63 7.16 7.11 -11.61
N PRO A 64 7.07 6.83 -10.28
CA PRO A 64 8.20 7.02 -9.38
C PRO A 64 9.30 5.94 -9.53
N SER A 65 9.07 4.89 -10.32
CA SER A 65 10.10 3.88 -10.62
C SER A 65 11.10 4.36 -11.68
N THR A 66 10.81 5.48 -12.34
CA THR A 66 11.63 6.06 -13.41
C THR A 66 12.10 7.46 -13.03
N PHE A 67 13.35 7.79 -13.38
CA PHE A 67 13.95 9.07 -13.02
C PHE A 67 14.03 10.05 -14.20
N GLY A 68 14.02 11.34 -13.88
CA GLY A 68 14.36 12.42 -14.81
C GLY A 68 13.25 12.81 -15.79
N ALA A 69 13.64 13.49 -16.88
CA ALA A 69 12.72 14.03 -17.88
C ALA A 69 11.93 12.96 -18.66
N ASN A 70 12.33 11.69 -18.55
CA ASN A 70 11.69 10.55 -19.21
C ASN A 70 10.62 9.87 -18.34
N ALA A 71 10.38 10.35 -17.11
CA ALA A 71 9.36 9.79 -16.23
C ALA A 71 7.95 10.03 -16.81
N GLY A 72 7.39 8.97 -17.40
CA GLY A 72 6.04 8.97 -17.96
C GLY A 72 4.95 8.94 -16.89
N ALA A 73 3.69 8.89 -17.33
CA ALA A 73 2.58 8.62 -16.44
C ALA A 73 2.69 7.18 -15.89
N GLN A 74 2.46 7.02 -14.59
CA GLN A 74 2.49 5.69 -13.95
C GLN A 74 1.51 4.75 -14.68
N PRO A 75 1.92 3.57 -15.16
CA PRO A 75 1.01 2.64 -15.83
C PRO A 75 -0.01 2.06 -14.85
N PRO A 76 -1.15 1.56 -15.31
CA PRO A 76 -2.06 0.82 -14.44
C PRO A 76 -1.49 -0.56 -14.12
N TYR A 77 -1.78 -1.08 -12.93
CA TYR A 77 -1.28 -2.38 -12.49
C TYR A 77 -2.40 -3.34 -12.11
N TYR A 78 -2.22 -4.62 -12.46
CA TYR A 78 -3.09 -5.69 -12.00
C TYR A 78 -2.79 -6.02 -10.54
N LEU A 79 -3.81 -5.99 -9.70
CA LEU A 79 -3.74 -6.32 -8.29
C LEU A 79 -5.00 -7.04 -7.86
N THR A 80 -4.85 -8.06 -7.03
CA THR A 80 -5.96 -8.63 -6.27
C THR A 80 -6.11 -7.83 -5.00
N LEU A 81 -7.18 -7.05 -4.89
CA LEU A 81 -7.40 -6.16 -3.74
C LEU A 81 -8.87 -6.08 -3.36
N GLN A 82 -9.12 -5.73 -2.11
CA GLN A 82 -10.46 -5.49 -1.58
C GLN A 82 -10.67 -3.99 -1.42
N MET A 83 -11.59 -3.41 -2.20
CA MET A 83 -11.96 -2.00 -2.05
C MET A 83 -12.77 -1.80 -0.76
N PRO A 84 -12.71 -0.61 -0.13
CA PRO A 84 -13.58 -0.30 1.00
C PRO A 84 -15.06 -0.55 0.67
N GLY A 85 -15.75 -1.31 1.53
CA GLY A 85 -17.15 -1.65 1.37
C GLY A 85 -17.44 -2.90 0.50
N THR A 86 -16.44 -3.53 -0.12
CA THR A 86 -16.62 -4.82 -0.81
C THR A 86 -16.43 -5.98 0.15
N LYS A 87 -17.04 -7.14 -0.17
CA LYS A 87 -17.01 -8.34 0.69
C LYS A 87 -15.79 -9.23 0.50
N ALA A 88 -15.17 -9.16 -0.68
CA ALA A 88 -14.06 -10.02 -1.06
C ALA A 88 -13.04 -9.26 -1.92
N PRO A 89 -11.77 -9.71 -1.94
CA PRO A 89 -10.78 -9.25 -2.91
C PRO A 89 -11.18 -9.63 -4.34
N VAL A 90 -10.84 -8.77 -5.30
CA VAL A 90 -11.16 -8.92 -6.73
C VAL A 90 -9.89 -8.64 -7.53
N PHE A 91 -9.61 -9.46 -8.53
CA PHE A 91 -8.50 -9.19 -9.47
C PHE A 91 -8.88 -8.01 -10.35
N SER A 92 -8.12 -6.92 -10.24
CA SER A 92 -8.49 -5.63 -10.86
C SER A 92 -7.29 -4.95 -11.48
N LEU A 93 -7.51 -4.19 -12.55
CA LEU A 93 -6.57 -3.14 -12.95
C LEU A 93 -6.79 -1.92 -12.06
N THR A 94 -5.71 -1.25 -11.68
CA THR A 94 -5.72 -0.18 -10.69
C THR A 94 -5.00 1.06 -11.21
N THR A 95 -5.42 2.24 -10.76
CA THR A 95 -4.72 3.50 -11.04
C THR A 95 -4.95 4.52 -9.92
N PRO A 96 -3.89 5.20 -9.45
CA PRO A 96 -4.02 6.36 -8.60
C PRO A 96 -4.26 7.63 -9.44
N PHE A 97 -4.78 8.66 -8.78
CA PHE A 97 -4.97 10.00 -9.31
C PHE A 97 -4.49 11.05 -8.31
N VAL A 98 -3.84 12.09 -8.83
CA VAL A 98 -3.46 13.30 -8.08
C VAL A 98 -4.14 14.52 -8.73
N PRO A 99 -4.28 15.67 -8.05
CA PRO A 99 -4.88 16.86 -8.65
C PRO A 99 -4.12 17.30 -9.90
N ARG A 100 -4.85 17.81 -10.88
CA ARG A 100 -4.24 18.56 -11.98
C ARG A 100 -3.53 19.78 -11.39
N GLY A 101 -2.24 19.95 -11.74
CA GLY A 101 -1.36 20.96 -11.15
C GLY A 101 -0.19 20.34 -10.38
N GLY A 102 0.40 21.10 -9.45
CA GLY A 102 1.63 20.72 -8.75
C GLY A 102 1.48 19.98 -7.43
N ARG A 103 0.24 19.71 -6.96
CA ARG A 103 0.01 18.94 -5.74
C ARG A 103 0.17 17.45 -6.03
N GLU A 104 0.85 16.73 -5.15
CA GLU A 104 1.13 15.29 -5.28
C GLU A 104 0.40 14.44 -4.22
N ASN A 105 -0.57 15.02 -3.51
CA ASN A 105 -1.45 14.27 -2.61
C ASN A 105 -2.44 13.42 -3.43
N LEU A 106 -2.76 12.23 -2.93
CA LEU A 106 -3.71 11.33 -3.56
C LEU A 106 -5.12 11.94 -3.54
N SER A 107 -5.75 12.05 -4.71
CA SER A 107 -7.15 12.52 -4.85
C SER A 107 -8.14 11.38 -5.00
N ALA A 108 -7.74 10.35 -5.74
CA ALA A 108 -8.58 9.18 -5.94
C ALA A 108 -7.76 7.94 -6.28
N PHE A 109 -8.37 6.79 -6.07
CA PHE A 109 -7.87 5.49 -6.49
C PHE A 109 -8.99 4.77 -7.23
N ALA A 110 -8.77 4.45 -8.51
CA ALA A 110 -9.75 3.76 -9.32
C ALA A 110 -9.30 2.33 -9.62
N VAL A 111 -10.29 1.44 -9.66
CA VAL A 111 -10.10 0.04 -10.05
C VAL A 111 -11.12 -0.34 -11.10
N VAL A 112 -10.75 -1.25 -12.01
CA VAL A 112 -11.68 -1.92 -12.92
C VAL A 112 -11.56 -3.42 -12.73
N ASN A 113 -12.70 -4.06 -12.46
CA ASN A 113 -12.77 -5.49 -12.22
C ASN A 113 -12.33 -6.27 -13.48
N SER A 114 -11.37 -7.18 -13.29
CA SER A 114 -10.81 -8.05 -14.33
C SER A 114 -11.19 -9.52 -14.15
N ASP A 115 -11.94 -9.87 -13.09
CA ASP A 115 -12.46 -11.22 -12.89
C ASP A 115 -13.60 -11.51 -13.89
N PRO A 116 -13.59 -12.68 -14.54
CA PRO A 116 -14.69 -13.10 -15.39
C PRO A 116 -15.99 -13.20 -14.60
N GLY A 117 -17.04 -12.52 -15.07
CA GLY A 117 -18.34 -12.57 -14.42
C GLY A 117 -19.21 -11.34 -14.69
N PRO A 118 -20.32 -11.18 -13.95
CA PRO A 118 -21.27 -10.09 -14.12
C PRO A 118 -20.66 -8.70 -13.89
N ASP A 119 -19.67 -8.60 -13.00
CA ASP A 119 -18.99 -7.36 -12.68
C ASP A 119 -17.73 -7.11 -13.53
N TYR A 120 -17.40 -7.97 -14.51
CA TYR A 120 -16.24 -7.77 -15.39
C TYR A 120 -16.32 -6.40 -16.10
N GLY A 121 -15.26 -5.62 -16.01
CA GLY A 121 -15.18 -4.27 -16.58
C GLY A 121 -15.91 -3.18 -15.78
N LYS A 122 -16.50 -3.52 -14.63
CA LYS A 122 -17.09 -2.52 -13.73
C LYS A 122 -15.99 -1.72 -13.05
N MET A 123 -16.04 -0.41 -13.24
CA MET A 123 -15.11 0.53 -12.63
C MET A 123 -15.64 1.06 -11.30
N SER A 124 -14.79 1.12 -10.29
CA SER A 124 -15.08 1.70 -8.98
C SER A 124 -14.00 2.73 -8.64
N VAL A 125 -14.40 3.85 -8.04
CA VAL A 125 -13.49 4.95 -7.68
C VAL A 125 -13.62 5.22 -6.18
N LEU A 126 -12.52 5.08 -5.47
CA LEU A 126 -12.36 5.59 -4.10
C LEU A 126 -11.84 7.02 -4.21
N GLN A 127 -12.73 7.99 -4.08
CA GLN A 127 -12.37 9.41 -4.06
C GLN A 127 -12.11 9.86 -2.62
N LEU A 128 -10.96 10.49 -2.40
CA LEU A 128 -10.58 11.02 -1.09
C LEU A 128 -11.16 12.43 -0.91
N PRO A 129 -11.49 12.84 0.34
CA PRO A 129 -11.88 14.20 0.62
C PRO A 129 -10.79 15.22 0.23
N ARG A 130 -11.20 16.39 -0.26
CA ARG A 130 -10.29 17.43 -0.80
C ARG A 130 -9.26 17.97 0.19
N ASN A 131 -9.53 17.82 1.48
CA ASN A 131 -8.71 18.28 2.59
C ASN A 131 -7.82 17.16 3.18
N THR A 132 -7.77 15.98 2.57
CA THR A 132 -6.85 14.92 3.03
C THR A 132 -5.42 15.20 2.59
N ASN A 133 -4.49 14.98 3.51
CA ASN A 133 -3.05 15.07 3.24
C ASN A 133 -2.43 13.70 2.89
N VAL A 134 -3.22 12.76 2.35
CA VAL A 134 -2.70 11.44 1.96
C VAL A 134 -1.70 11.63 0.83
N ALA A 135 -0.45 11.21 1.05
CA ALA A 135 0.60 11.29 0.04
C ALA A 135 0.25 10.43 -1.17
N GLY A 136 0.45 10.94 -2.38
CA GLY A 136 0.35 10.15 -3.61
C GLY A 136 1.67 9.44 -3.95
N PRO A 137 1.71 8.62 -5.02
CA PRO A 137 2.85 7.77 -5.37
C PRO A 137 4.20 8.49 -5.43
N THR A 138 4.27 9.63 -6.13
CA THR A 138 5.52 10.40 -6.28
C THR A 138 5.99 10.97 -4.94
N GLN A 139 5.07 11.39 -4.07
CA GLN A 139 5.41 11.88 -2.74
C GLN A 139 5.88 10.76 -1.82
N VAL A 140 5.25 9.58 -1.86
CA VAL A 140 5.67 8.41 -1.07
C VAL A 140 7.07 7.94 -1.49
N ALA A 141 7.34 7.90 -2.79
CA ALA A 141 8.68 7.56 -3.28
C ALA A 141 9.73 8.57 -2.79
N ALA A 142 9.44 9.87 -2.84
CA ALA A 142 10.31 10.88 -2.27
C ALA A 142 10.51 10.71 -0.75
N ASN A 143 9.45 10.32 -0.02
CA ASN A 143 9.54 10.04 1.42
C ASN A 143 10.42 8.81 1.71
N PHE A 144 10.36 7.75 0.88
CA PHE A 144 11.28 6.61 0.98
C PHE A 144 12.73 7.05 0.78
N GLU A 145 13.01 7.84 -0.26
CA GLU A 145 14.38 8.32 -0.52
C GLU A 145 14.90 9.30 0.54
N ALA A 146 14.00 10.05 1.20
CA ALA A 146 14.36 10.96 2.28
C ALA A 146 14.55 10.26 3.63
N ASN A 147 14.06 9.03 3.80
CA ASN A 147 14.25 8.27 5.03
C ASN A 147 15.74 7.88 5.20
N THR A 148 16.32 8.20 6.36
CA THR A 148 17.77 8.06 6.60
C THR A 148 18.26 6.61 6.50
N ASP A 149 17.51 5.66 7.04
CA ASP A 149 17.89 4.24 7.03
C ASP A 149 17.80 3.68 5.62
N VAL A 150 16.70 3.98 4.91
CA VAL A 150 16.51 3.61 3.50
C VAL A 150 17.61 4.21 2.63
N ALA A 151 17.88 5.51 2.76
CA ALA A 151 18.88 6.21 1.96
C ALA A 151 20.27 5.61 2.17
N THR A 152 20.61 5.25 3.42
CA THR A 152 21.89 4.64 3.76
C THR A 152 22.05 3.29 3.07
N GLU A 153 21.03 2.43 3.12
CA GLU A 153 21.06 1.12 2.47
C GLU A 153 21.09 1.24 0.94
N LEU A 154 20.24 2.09 0.34
CA LEU A 154 20.24 2.30 -1.10
C LEU A 154 21.62 2.79 -1.59
N ASN A 155 22.29 3.64 -0.82
CA ASN A 155 23.65 4.07 -1.12
C ASN A 155 24.69 2.96 -0.94
N LEU A 156 24.48 2.01 -0.03
CA LEU A 156 25.32 0.82 0.09
C LEU A 156 25.16 -0.10 -1.12
N LEU A 157 23.92 -0.37 -1.54
CA LEU A 157 23.61 -1.19 -2.71
C LEU A 157 24.22 -0.62 -4.00
N ARG A 158 24.27 0.72 -4.14
CA ARG A 158 24.89 1.42 -5.29
C ARG A 158 26.42 1.32 -5.33
N ARG A 159 27.09 1.07 -4.18
CA ARG A 159 28.57 1.12 -4.09
C ARG A 159 29.28 -0.13 -4.61
N GLY A 160 28.57 -1.24 -4.81
CA GLY A 160 29.15 -2.54 -5.19
C GLY A 160 29.30 -2.81 -6.70
N GLY A 161 29.33 -1.78 -7.56
CA GLY A 161 29.29 -1.98 -9.02
C GLY A 161 27.95 -2.54 -9.52
N SER A 162 26.88 -2.19 -8.80
CA SER A 162 25.51 -2.57 -9.11
C SER A 162 24.63 -1.33 -9.27
N ASP A 163 23.72 -1.38 -10.23
CA ASP A 163 22.71 -0.36 -10.43
C ASP A 163 21.47 -0.74 -9.60
N VAL A 164 21.00 0.19 -8.78
CA VAL A 164 19.73 0.04 -8.07
C VAL A 164 18.58 0.30 -9.04
N VAL A 165 17.69 -0.67 -9.18
CA VAL A 165 16.48 -0.59 -9.99
C VAL A 165 15.29 -0.54 -9.05
N LEU A 166 14.62 0.61 -9.00
CA LEU A 166 13.36 0.73 -8.27
C LEU A 166 12.25 0.04 -9.06
N GLY A 167 11.52 -0.85 -8.40
CA GLY A 167 10.34 -1.46 -8.99
C GLY A 167 9.13 -0.55 -8.94
N ASN A 168 8.01 -1.07 -9.46
CA ASN A 168 6.72 -0.40 -9.44
C ASN A 168 6.28 -0.07 -8.00
N LEU A 169 5.87 1.18 -7.77
CA LEU A 169 5.24 1.57 -6.51
C LEU A 169 3.75 1.25 -6.56
N LEU A 170 3.34 0.24 -5.81
CA LEU A 170 1.97 -0.25 -5.73
C LEU A 170 1.22 0.50 -4.62
N THR A 171 -0.02 0.90 -4.90
CA THR A 171 -0.91 1.58 -3.95
C THR A 171 -2.10 0.69 -3.64
N LEU A 172 -2.37 0.42 -2.36
CA LEU A 172 -3.43 -0.50 -1.94
C LEU A 172 -4.28 0.13 -0.83
N PRO A 173 -5.62 0.22 -0.99
CA PRO A 173 -6.50 0.59 0.11
C PRO A 173 -6.67 -0.60 1.07
N VAL A 174 -6.15 -0.49 2.30
CA VAL A 174 -6.21 -1.56 3.31
C VAL A 174 -6.44 -0.96 4.70
N GLY A 175 -7.20 -1.65 5.56
CA GLY A 175 -7.34 -1.28 6.97
C GLY A 175 -7.85 0.14 7.25
N GLY A 176 -8.58 0.75 6.30
CA GLY A 176 -9.05 2.14 6.39
C GLY A 176 -8.03 3.21 5.98
N GLY A 177 -6.84 2.80 5.53
CA GLY A 177 -5.78 3.66 5.00
C GLY A 177 -5.23 3.18 3.66
N LEU A 178 -4.10 3.77 3.26
CA LEU A 178 -3.40 3.47 2.01
C LEU A 178 -2.04 2.88 2.35
N LEU A 179 -1.79 1.66 1.88
CA LEU A 179 -0.52 0.96 1.94
C LEU A 179 0.21 1.13 0.61
N TYR A 180 1.47 1.50 0.69
CA TYR A 180 2.36 1.60 -0.45
C TYR A 180 3.45 0.55 -0.35
N VAL A 181 3.74 -0.12 -1.46
CA VAL A 181 4.77 -1.16 -1.52
C VAL A 181 5.64 -0.92 -2.75
N GLN A 182 6.96 -0.86 -2.58
CA GLN A 182 7.91 -0.69 -3.66
C GLN A 182 9.09 -1.67 -3.50
N PRO A 183 9.26 -2.65 -4.40
CA PRO A 183 10.43 -3.51 -4.39
C PRO A 183 11.65 -2.76 -4.93
N VAL A 184 12.82 -3.10 -4.38
CA VAL A 184 14.12 -2.57 -4.77
C VAL A 184 14.98 -3.72 -5.26
N TYR A 185 15.42 -3.63 -6.51
CA TYR A 185 16.29 -4.61 -7.14
C TYR A 185 17.69 -4.05 -7.34
N VAL A 186 18.66 -4.94 -7.52
CA VAL A 186 20.01 -4.59 -7.99
C VAL A 186 20.37 -5.43 -9.21
N GLN A 187 21.12 -4.85 -10.13
CA GLN A 187 21.68 -5.52 -11.29
C GLN A 187 23.15 -5.13 -11.44
N ALA A 188 24.00 -6.03 -11.97
CA ALA A 188 25.41 -5.72 -12.16
C ALA A 188 25.62 -4.71 -13.31
N THR A 189 26.29 -3.59 -13.06
CA THR A 189 26.47 -2.49 -14.03
C THR A 189 27.23 -2.93 -15.29
N ALA A 190 28.16 -3.89 -15.16
CA ALA A 190 29.04 -4.34 -16.25
C ALA A 190 28.43 -5.43 -17.15
N ASN A 191 27.22 -5.92 -16.85
CA ASN A 191 26.61 -7.02 -17.59
C ASN A 191 25.16 -6.69 -17.96
N THR A 192 24.95 -6.33 -19.22
CA THR A 192 23.63 -6.01 -19.78
C THR A 192 22.67 -7.21 -19.82
N SER A 193 23.16 -8.42 -19.56
CA SER A 193 22.36 -9.64 -19.40
C SER A 193 22.14 -10.03 -17.93
N ALA A 194 22.52 -9.18 -16.97
CA ALA A 194 22.30 -9.44 -15.55
C ALA A 194 20.81 -9.34 -15.21
N TYR A 195 20.29 -10.37 -14.55
CA TYR A 195 18.92 -10.36 -14.05
C TYR A 195 18.82 -9.51 -12.77
N PRO A 196 17.82 -8.62 -12.65
CA PRO A 196 17.59 -7.89 -11.41
C PRO A 196 17.28 -8.84 -10.25
N LEU A 197 18.02 -8.69 -9.14
CA LEU A 197 17.80 -9.45 -7.91
C LEU A 197 17.09 -8.57 -6.90
N LEU A 198 15.99 -9.07 -6.33
CA LEU A 198 15.31 -8.37 -5.24
C LEU A 198 16.25 -8.29 -4.05
N GLN A 199 16.52 -7.08 -3.58
CA GLN A 199 17.30 -6.86 -2.37
C GLN A 199 16.41 -6.49 -1.21
N LYS A 200 15.42 -5.62 -1.46
CA LYS A 200 14.61 -5.05 -0.38
C LYS A 200 13.19 -4.72 -0.85
N VAL A 201 12.29 -4.54 0.11
CA VAL A 201 10.91 -4.13 -0.07
C VAL A 201 10.64 -2.95 0.83
N LEU A 202 10.30 -1.81 0.24
CA LEU A 202 9.86 -0.60 0.94
C LEU A 202 8.36 -0.67 1.15
N VAL A 203 7.90 -0.35 2.35
CA VAL A 203 6.49 -0.30 2.72
C VAL A 203 6.19 1.00 3.46
N SER A 204 5.10 1.66 3.12
CA SER A 204 4.61 2.83 3.86
C SER A 204 3.11 2.69 4.16
N PHE A 205 2.73 3.02 5.39
CA PHE A 205 1.33 3.15 5.81
C PHE A 205 1.20 4.35 6.76
N GLY A 206 0.51 5.40 6.30
CA GLY A 206 0.53 6.69 6.99
C GLY A 206 1.95 7.25 7.04
N ASP A 207 2.40 7.64 8.24
CA ASP A 207 3.75 8.18 8.46
C ASP A 207 4.81 7.11 8.78
N GLN A 208 4.40 5.84 8.89
CA GLN A 208 5.31 4.73 9.17
C GLN A 208 5.92 4.21 7.87
N ILE A 209 7.25 4.07 7.85
CA ILE A 209 8.01 3.47 6.76
C ILE A 209 8.74 2.25 7.33
N GLY A 210 8.55 1.11 6.69
CA GLY A 210 9.30 -0.11 6.95
C GLY A 210 10.05 -0.54 5.70
N PHE A 211 11.18 -1.19 5.91
CA PHE A 211 12.06 -1.63 4.84
C PHE A 211 12.85 -2.86 5.27
N ASP A 212 12.74 -3.93 4.49
CA ASP A 212 13.33 -5.22 4.81
C ASP A 212 13.63 -6.01 3.53
N GLU A 213 14.34 -7.12 3.64
CA GLU A 213 14.58 -8.05 2.51
C GLU A 213 13.29 -8.74 2.05
N THR A 214 12.29 -8.80 2.94
CA THR A 214 11.00 -9.43 2.68
C THR A 214 9.85 -8.46 2.87
N LEU A 215 8.77 -8.64 2.08
CA LEU A 215 7.53 -7.89 2.31
C LEU A 215 7.02 -8.07 3.74
N LYS A 216 7.12 -9.29 4.29
CA LYS A 216 6.68 -9.58 5.65
C LYS A 216 7.46 -8.75 6.68
N GLY A 217 8.78 -8.72 6.61
CA GLY A 217 9.60 -7.95 7.54
C GLY A 217 9.33 -6.45 7.45
N ALA A 218 9.15 -5.92 6.24
CA ALA A 218 8.81 -4.51 6.04
C ALA A 218 7.41 -4.17 6.59
N LEU A 219 6.43 -5.06 6.41
CA LEU A 219 5.10 -4.94 7.03
C LEU A 219 5.18 -5.04 8.56
N ASP A 220 5.98 -5.97 9.09
CA ASP A 220 6.18 -6.12 10.53
C ASP A 220 6.73 -4.81 11.11
N GLN A 221 7.69 -4.15 10.46
CA GLN A 221 8.20 -2.85 10.93
C GLN A 221 7.11 -1.75 10.95
N VAL A 222 6.24 -1.71 9.93
CA VAL A 222 5.15 -0.74 9.83
C VAL A 222 4.05 -0.99 10.87
N PHE A 223 3.72 -2.25 11.15
CA PHE A 223 2.57 -2.63 11.97
C PHE A 223 2.90 -3.10 13.40
N SER A 224 4.17 -3.40 13.71
CA SER A 224 4.60 -3.74 15.08
C SER A 224 4.72 -2.51 15.99
N GLY A 225 4.76 -1.32 15.41
CA GLY A 225 4.62 -0.04 16.10
C GLY A 225 3.18 0.46 15.99
N ASN A 226 2.32 0.03 16.92
CA ASN A 226 0.97 0.57 17.21
C ASN A 226 0.35 1.45 16.09
N SER A 227 0.08 0.87 14.92
CA SER A 227 -0.59 1.58 13.83
C SER A 227 -1.97 1.99 14.35
N GLY A 228 -2.21 3.31 14.40
CA GLY A 228 -3.37 3.92 15.04
C GLY A 228 -4.69 3.68 14.31
N THR A 229 -5.15 2.43 14.25
CA THR A 229 -6.51 2.07 13.87
C THR A 229 -7.13 1.15 14.92
N ALA A 230 -8.09 1.68 15.66
CA ALA A 230 -8.90 0.94 16.62
C ALA A 230 -10.02 0.18 15.90
N ALA A 231 -9.89 -1.15 15.82
CA ALA A 231 -10.96 -2.16 15.68
C ALA A 231 -10.24 -3.53 15.69
N GLY A 232 -10.42 -4.48 16.61
CA GLY A 232 -11.61 -4.95 17.29
C GLY A 232 -11.81 -6.42 16.89
N GLY A 233 -11.42 -7.39 17.74
CA GLY A 233 -11.84 -8.78 17.61
C GLY A 233 -10.78 -9.89 17.78
N SER A 234 -10.73 -10.44 19.00
CA SER A 234 -10.47 -11.83 19.43
C SER A 234 -9.27 -12.66 18.91
N THR A 235 -8.43 -13.01 19.87
CA THR A 235 -7.56 -14.18 20.08
C THR A 235 -7.93 -15.50 19.37
N THR A 236 -6.91 -16.23 18.88
CA THR A 236 -6.54 -17.57 19.38
C THR A 236 -5.09 -17.96 19.04
N THR A 237 -4.48 -18.66 19.99
CA THR A 237 -3.08 -19.05 20.15
C THR A 237 -2.68 -20.31 19.36
N GLY A 238 -1.43 -20.35 18.87
CA GLY A 238 -0.69 -21.57 18.55
C GLY A 238 0.81 -21.35 18.76
N SER A 239 1.39 -22.04 19.74
CA SER A 239 2.74 -21.86 20.29
C SER A 239 3.68 -22.99 19.86
N THR A 240 4.96 -22.69 19.56
CA THR A 240 6.13 -23.44 20.11
C THR A 240 7.49 -22.75 19.89
N GLY A 241 8.25 -22.55 20.99
CA GLY A 241 9.71 -22.31 21.07
C GLY A 241 10.17 -20.85 20.84
N SER A 242 10.92 -20.16 21.71
CA SER A 242 11.93 -20.58 22.67
C SER A 242 12.03 -19.55 23.83
N SER A 243 12.47 -20.02 24.99
CA SER A 243 12.15 -19.57 26.35
C SER A 243 12.44 -18.10 26.75
N SER A 244 13.25 -17.34 26.02
CA SER A 244 13.53 -15.92 26.29
C SER A 244 12.38 -14.98 25.89
N ASN A 245 11.58 -15.33 24.88
CA ASN A 245 10.43 -14.54 24.47
C ASN A 245 9.23 -14.64 25.42
N SER A 246 9.15 -15.72 26.22
CA SER A 246 8.04 -15.93 27.15
C SER A 246 8.11 -15.03 28.38
N SER A 247 9.32 -14.79 28.92
CA SER A 247 9.55 -13.90 30.05
C SER A 247 9.32 -12.43 29.66
N VAL A 248 9.77 -12.03 28.46
CA VAL A 248 9.51 -10.69 27.91
C VAL A 248 8.01 -10.50 27.63
N ALA A 249 7.34 -11.48 27.03
CA ALA A 249 5.89 -11.42 26.79
C ALA A 249 5.07 -11.33 28.09
N ASN A 250 5.44 -12.09 29.12
CA ASN A 250 4.78 -12.05 30.43
C ASN A 250 5.02 -10.71 31.15
N ALA A 251 6.22 -10.16 31.05
CA ALA A 251 6.55 -8.84 31.58
C ALA A 251 5.79 -7.73 30.86
N LEU A 252 5.66 -7.81 29.53
CA LEU A 252 4.91 -6.85 28.73
C LEU A 252 3.39 -6.94 28.98
N ALA A 253 2.85 -8.14 29.16
CA ALA A 253 1.46 -8.33 29.56
C ALA A 253 1.17 -7.73 30.94
N SER A 254 2.09 -7.91 31.89
CA SER A 254 2.01 -7.33 33.23
C SER A 254 2.09 -5.79 33.19
N ALA A 255 2.94 -5.23 32.32
CA ALA A 255 3.03 -3.79 32.11
C ALA A 255 1.72 -3.22 31.54
N ARG A 256 1.11 -3.91 30.56
CA ARG A 256 -0.18 -3.50 29.96
C ARG A 256 -1.32 -3.49 30.98
N SER A 257 -1.40 -4.52 31.82
CA SER A 257 -2.38 -4.63 32.89
C SER A 257 -2.19 -3.52 33.93
N ALA A 258 -0.95 -3.28 34.38
CA ALA A 258 -0.64 -2.21 35.33
C ALA A 258 -0.95 -0.80 34.76
N TYR A 259 -0.74 -0.59 33.47
CA TYR A 259 -1.10 0.66 32.80
C TYR A 259 -2.62 0.89 32.75
N GLN A 260 -3.40 -0.14 32.40
CA GLN A 260 -4.86 -0.07 32.39
C GLN A 260 -5.45 0.18 33.78
N ASP A 261 -4.94 -0.51 34.80
CA ASP A 261 -5.31 -0.28 36.20
C ASP A 261 -5.01 1.16 36.64
N GLY A 262 -3.89 1.73 36.17
CA GLY A 262 -3.53 3.12 36.43
C GLY A 262 -4.52 4.11 35.80
N LEU A 263 -4.93 3.87 34.55
CA LEU A 263 -5.93 4.70 33.88
C LEU A 263 -7.31 4.60 34.57
N ALA A 264 -7.72 3.40 34.99
CA ALA A 264 -8.97 3.21 35.72
C ALA A 264 -8.94 3.89 37.11
N ALA A 265 -7.81 3.81 37.81
CA ALA A 265 -7.61 4.49 39.09
C ALA A 265 -7.64 6.02 38.94
N LEU A 266 -7.03 6.55 37.87
CA LEU A 266 -7.05 7.98 37.55
C LEU A 266 -8.46 8.47 37.21
N ALA A 267 -9.23 7.69 36.45
CA ALA A 267 -10.62 8.00 36.11
C ALA A 267 -11.54 8.02 37.35
N ASN A 268 -11.24 7.18 38.35
CA ASN A 268 -11.99 7.10 39.60
C ASN A 268 -11.45 8.02 40.72
N GLY A 269 -10.39 8.80 40.45
CA GLY A 269 -9.76 9.67 41.45
C GLY A 269 -9.05 8.94 42.60
N ASP A 270 -8.78 7.64 42.46
CA ASP A 270 -8.09 6.83 43.47
C ASP A 270 -6.57 6.91 43.26
N PHE A 271 -5.95 7.94 43.84
CA PHE A 271 -4.52 8.18 43.74
C PHE A 271 -3.66 7.09 44.40
N ALA A 272 -4.19 6.36 45.39
CA ALA A 272 -3.47 5.26 46.04
C ALA A 272 -3.45 4.00 45.16
N ALA A 273 -4.55 3.70 44.45
CA ALA A 273 -4.57 2.68 43.42
C ALA A 273 -3.69 3.06 42.22
N TYR A 274 -3.65 4.34 41.84
CA TYR A 274 -2.75 4.84 40.80
C TYR A 274 -1.27 4.62 41.14
N ASP A 275 -0.83 5.01 42.34
CA ASP A 275 0.56 4.80 42.78
C ASP A 275 0.96 3.30 42.79
N ARG A 276 0.06 2.43 43.25
CA ARG A 276 0.26 0.96 43.19
C ARG A 276 0.35 0.45 41.76
N ALA A 277 -0.44 1.01 40.84
CA ALA A 277 -0.38 0.67 39.42
C ALA A 277 0.94 1.12 38.78
N GLN A 278 1.42 2.32 39.09
CA GLN A 278 2.71 2.83 38.61
C GLN A 278 3.91 2.00 39.10
N LYS A 279 3.89 1.56 40.36
CA LYS A 279 4.93 0.66 40.91
C LYS A 279 4.95 -0.70 40.21
N ARG A 280 3.76 -1.27 39.93
CA ARG A 280 3.63 -2.53 39.16
C ARG A 280 4.12 -2.36 37.72
N LEU A 281 3.80 -1.23 37.08
CA LEU A 281 4.26 -0.91 35.74
C LEU A 281 5.80 -0.82 35.69
N LYS A 282 6.43 -0.10 36.62
CA LYS A 282 7.88 -0.01 36.74
C LYS A 282 8.52 -1.39 36.91
N SER A 283 8.01 -2.20 37.84
CA SER A 283 8.51 -3.56 38.08
C SER A 283 8.39 -4.46 36.86
N ALA A 284 7.33 -4.31 36.07
CA ALA A 284 7.11 -5.09 34.85
C ALA A 284 8.07 -4.66 33.72
N ILE A 285 8.36 -3.37 33.60
CA ILE A 285 9.36 -2.85 32.67
C ILE A 285 10.76 -3.33 33.05
N ASP A 286 11.12 -3.25 34.34
CA ASP A 286 12.40 -3.75 34.83
C ASP A 286 12.56 -5.27 34.60
N ALA A 287 11.48 -6.04 34.77
CA ALA A 287 11.46 -7.46 34.43
C ALA A 287 11.63 -7.73 32.93
N ALA A 288 11.03 -6.91 32.06
CA ALA A 288 11.17 -7.02 30.61
C ALA A 288 12.61 -6.71 30.17
N ILE A 289 13.22 -5.67 30.71
CA ILE A 289 14.62 -5.29 30.44
C ILE A 289 15.57 -6.42 30.88
N ASN A 290 15.39 -6.95 32.09
CA ASN A 290 16.21 -8.04 32.60
C ASN A 290 16.03 -9.34 31.79
N ALA A 291 14.83 -9.61 31.30
CA ALA A 291 14.53 -10.75 30.45
C ALA A 291 15.10 -10.62 29.04
N GLN A 292 15.30 -9.39 28.54
CA GLN A 292 15.96 -9.11 27.26
C GLN A 292 17.50 -9.22 27.35
N SER A 293 18.07 -9.02 28.54
CA SER A 293 19.52 -9.09 28.79
C SER A 293 20.08 -10.51 29.08
N LYS A 294 19.24 -11.55 29.01
CA LYS A 294 19.61 -12.97 29.19
C LYS A 294 19.39 -13.75 27.90
#